data_AF-A0A5J4L7R0-F1
#
_entry.id   AF-A0A5J4L7R0-F1
#
_cell.length_a   1.000
_cell.length_b   1.000
_cell.length_c   1.000
_cell.angle_alpha   90.00
_cell.angle_beta   90.00
_cell.angle_gamma   90.00
#
_symmetry.space_group_name_H-M   'P 1'
#
loop_
_entity.id
_entity.type
_entity.pdbx_description
1 polymer ?
#
loop_
_entity_poly.entity_id
_entity_poly.type
_entity_poly.pdbx_seq_one_letter_code
_entity_poly.pdbx_strand_id
1 'polypeptide(L)'
;MGYAHYEIIRNGQTIQAGYSVPTTCERTSCNEQIDRGLAHLCGETPGGDQHGCGGYFCGNHLHMNANLAASGFACRACNDRYDAQHPEEDEEVSVDAMVVTFN
;
A
#
# COMPACT_ATOMS: atom_id res chain seq x y z
N MET A 1 -6.94 14.26 2.60
CA MET A 1 -7.61 14.87 1.43
C MET A 1 -6.59 14.90 0.30
N GLY A 2 -6.90 14.30 -0.86
CA GLY A 2 -6.00 14.30 -2.03
C GLY A 2 -6.23 15.51 -2.95
N TYR A 3 -5.33 15.73 -3.92
CA TYR A 3 -5.48 16.75 -4.95
C TYR A 3 -6.17 16.18 -6.20
N ALA A 4 -6.92 17.03 -6.91
CA ALA A 4 -7.61 16.65 -8.15
C ALA A 4 -6.62 16.27 -9.25
N HIS A 5 -5.60 17.12 -9.45
CA HIS A 5 -4.64 17.00 -10.54
C HIS A 5 -3.30 17.63 -10.12
N TYR A 6 -2.20 16.91 -10.29
CA TYR A 6 -0.83 17.36 -9.98
C TYR A 6 0.20 16.48 -10.68
N GLU A 7 1.47 16.92 -10.70
CA GLU A 7 2.59 16.19 -11.28
C GLU A 7 3.44 15.51 -10.21
N ILE A 8 3.93 14.31 -10.52
CA ILE A 8 4.84 13.53 -9.68
C ILE A 8 5.95 12.91 -10.54
N ILE A 9 7.06 12.55 -9.90
CA ILE A 9 8.11 11.75 -10.54
C ILE A 9 7.95 10.29 -10.10
N ARG A 10 7.81 9.37 -11.06
CA ARG A 10 7.80 7.92 -10.83
C ARG A 10 8.73 7.25 -11.82
N ASN A 11 9.65 6.42 -11.35
CA ASN A 11 10.64 5.73 -12.18
C ASN A 11 11.44 6.68 -13.11
N GLY A 12 11.75 7.89 -12.62
CA GLY A 12 12.47 8.92 -13.39
C GLY A 12 11.63 9.65 -14.45
N GLN A 13 10.32 9.41 -14.51
CA GLN A 13 9.41 10.06 -15.46
C GLN A 13 8.39 10.94 -14.73
N THR A 14 8.12 12.12 -15.28
CA THR A 14 7.01 12.95 -14.82
C THR A 14 5.68 12.36 -15.30
N ILE A 15 4.75 12.11 -14.38
CA ILE A 15 3.40 11.66 -14.68
C ILE A 15 2.34 12.54 -13.99
N GLN A 16 1.14 12.57 -14.55
CA GLN A 16 -0.01 13.22 -13.93
C GLN A 16 -0.68 12.28 -12.92
N ALA A 17 -1.06 12.83 -11.77
CA ALA A 17 -1.70 12.15 -10.67
C ALA A 17 -2.87 12.97 -10.08
N GLY A 18 -3.71 12.31 -9.28
CA GLY A 18 -4.86 12.91 -8.61
C GLY A 18 -6.20 12.29 -8.99
N TYR A 19 -7.23 12.61 -8.20
CA TYR A 19 -8.54 11.97 -8.31
C TYR A 19 -9.34 12.36 -9.56
N SER A 20 -8.87 13.36 -10.33
CA SER A 20 -9.43 13.71 -11.64
C SER A 20 -8.58 13.20 -12.81
N VAL A 21 -7.56 12.36 -12.55
CA VAL A 21 -6.71 11.77 -13.58
C VAL A 21 -7.11 10.31 -13.77
N PRO A 22 -7.90 9.98 -14.80
CA PRO A 22 -8.36 8.62 -15.03
C PRO A 22 -7.19 7.71 -15.41
N THR A 23 -7.25 6.47 -14.96
CA THR A 23 -6.32 5.41 -15.36
C THR A 23 -7.01 4.05 -15.30
N THR A 24 -6.37 3.04 -15.89
CA THR A 24 -6.72 1.64 -15.64
C THR A 24 -5.87 1.13 -14.49
N CYS A 25 -6.43 0.23 -13.67
CA CYS A 25 -5.68 -0.47 -12.63
C CYS A 25 -4.37 -1.06 -13.19
N GLU A 26 -3.26 -0.82 -12.50
CA GLU A 26 -1.92 -1.22 -12.97
C GLU A 26 -1.58 -2.68 -12.70
N ARG A 27 -2.51 -3.46 -12.14
CA ARG A 27 -2.33 -4.91 -12.03
C ARG A 27 -2.42 -5.52 -13.43
N THR A 28 -1.42 -6.33 -13.79
CA THR A 28 -1.42 -7.08 -15.05
C THR A 28 -2.74 -7.82 -15.25
N SER A 29 -3.35 -7.66 -16.41
CA SER A 29 -4.63 -8.26 -16.80
C SER A 29 -5.87 -7.76 -16.07
N CYS A 30 -5.80 -6.63 -15.36
CA CYS A 30 -6.97 -5.93 -14.82
C CYS A 30 -7.36 -4.76 -15.75
N ASN A 31 -8.64 -4.64 -16.07
CA ASN A 31 -9.17 -3.56 -16.93
C ASN A 31 -10.09 -2.58 -16.17
N GLU A 32 -10.10 -2.66 -14.84
CA GLU A 32 -10.94 -1.80 -13.99
C GLU A 32 -10.52 -0.34 -14.12
N GLN A 33 -11.49 0.53 -14.41
CA GLN A 33 -11.27 1.97 -14.53
C GLN A 33 -11.29 2.61 -13.16
N ILE A 34 -10.28 3.43 -12.88
CA ILE A 34 -10.05 4.12 -11.62
C ILE A 34 -9.50 5.54 -11.90
N ASP A 35 -9.02 6.21 -10.87
CA ASP A 35 -8.20 7.41 -10.97
C ASP A 35 -6.84 7.23 -10.29
N ARG A 36 -5.94 8.20 -10.48
CA ARG A 36 -4.62 8.26 -9.81
C ARG A 36 -4.66 9.00 -8.48
N GLY A 37 -5.78 8.92 -7.78
CA GLY A 37 -5.98 9.45 -6.43
C GLY A 37 -5.40 8.54 -5.36
N LEU A 38 -5.29 9.08 -4.14
CA LEU A 38 -4.69 8.39 -3.00
C LEU A 38 -5.48 7.14 -2.57
N ALA A 39 -6.77 7.07 -2.87
CA ALA A 39 -7.60 5.89 -2.60
C ALA A 39 -7.17 4.64 -3.39
N HIS A 40 -6.44 4.86 -4.49
CA HIS A 40 -5.94 3.82 -5.37
C HIS A 40 -4.41 3.64 -5.26
N LEU A 41 -3.74 4.39 -4.40
CA LEU A 41 -2.28 4.39 -4.31
C LEU A 41 -1.75 3.15 -3.58
N CYS A 42 -0.70 2.54 -4.14
CA CYS A 42 0.16 1.59 -3.44
C CYS A 42 1.30 2.34 -2.74
N GLY A 43 1.27 2.34 -1.40
CA GLY A 43 2.15 3.13 -0.54
C GLY A 43 1.48 4.39 -0.03
N GLU A 44 2.29 5.29 0.52
CA GLU A 44 1.85 6.55 1.10
C GLU A 44 2.19 7.73 0.19
N THR A 45 3.29 7.61 -0.55
CA THR A 45 3.82 8.69 -1.39
C THR A 45 3.60 8.38 -2.88
N PRO A 46 2.81 9.23 -3.59
CA PRO A 46 2.76 9.19 -5.04
C PRO A 46 4.17 9.26 -5.65
N GLY A 47 4.50 8.32 -6.55
CA GLY A 47 5.85 8.20 -7.12
C GLY A 47 6.69 7.08 -6.51
N GLY A 48 6.28 6.57 -5.35
CA GLY A 48 6.89 5.44 -4.67
C GLY A 48 7.62 5.86 -3.40
N ASP A 49 7.68 4.93 -2.45
CA ASP A 49 8.35 5.08 -1.17
C ASP A 49 9.00 3.74 -0.76
N GLN A 50 9.41 3.61 0.50
CA GLN A 50 10.04 2.39 1.00
C GLN A 50 9.09 1.18 1.11
N HIS A 51 7.77 1.41 1.15
CA HIS A 51 6.74 0.39 1.37
C HIS A 51 5.85 0.13 0.15
N GLY A 52 5.79 1.06 -0.81
CA GLY A 52 4.95 0.97 -1.99
C GLY A 52 5.65 1.41 -3.27
N CYS A 53 5.21 0.83 -4.40
CA CYS A 53 5.78 1.11 -5.71
C CYS A 53 5.26 2.42 -6.36
N GLY A 54 4.39 3.17 -5.67
CA GLY A 54 3.78 4.40 -6.19
C GLY A 54 2.79 4.17 -7.34
N GLY A 55 2.35 2.92 -7.53
CA GLY A 55 1.37 2.54 -8.54
C GLY A 55 -0.07 2.68 -8.10
N TYR A 56 -0.98 2.58 -9.07
CA TYR A 56 -2.41 2.79 -8.86
C TYR A 56 -3.22 1.52 -9.13
N PHE A 57 -3.96 1.05 -8.13
CA PHE A 57 -4.64 -0.24 -8.12
C PHE A 57 -6.09 -0.09 -7.65
N CYS A 58 -6.99 -0.88 -8.24
CA CYS A 58 -8.38 -0.95 -7.77
C CYS A 58 -8.46 -1.60 -6.38
N GLY A 59 -9.63 -1.49 -5.74
CA GLY A 59 -9.85 -2.05 -4.40
C GLY A 59 -9.65 -3.57 -4.31
N ASN A 60 -9.75 -4.29 -5.42
CA ASN A 60 -9.47 -5.74 -5.46
C ASN A 60 -7.97 -6.07 -5.44
N HIS A 61 -7.12 -5.12 -5.80
CA HIS A 61 -5.67 -5.29 -5.91
C HIS A 61 -4.89 -4.40 -4.94
N LEU A 62 -5.59 -3.70 -4.05
CA LEU A 62 -5.04 -3.07 -2.86
C LEU A 62 -5.38 -3.91 -1.63
N HIS A 63 -4.38 -4.15 -0.81
CA HIS A 63 -4.49 -4.89 0.44
C HIS A 63 -3.97 -4.02 1.58
N MET A 64 -4.38 -4.32 2.81
CA MET A 64 -3.76 -3.73 3.99
C MET A 64 -2.24 -3.93 3.90
N ASN A 65 -1.49 -2.88 4.23
CA ASN A 65 -0.03 -2.97 4.21
C ASN A 65 0.42 -4.03 5.23
N ALA A 66 1.26 -4.97 4.80
CA ALA A 66 1.81 -5.99 5.68
C ALA A 66 2.70 -5.37 6.78
N ASN A 67 3.30 -4.20 6.49
CA ASN A 67 3.97 -3.41 7.50
C ASN A 67 2.93 -2.65 8.35
N LEU A 68 2.68 -3.11 9.57
CA LEU A 68 1.76 -2.44 10.51
C LEU A 68 2.21 -1.05 10.94
N ALA A 69 3.50 -0.71 10.80
CA ALA A 69 4.02 0.63 11.05
C ALA A 69 3.82 1.58 9.86
N ALA A 70 3.51 1.05 8.67
CA ALA A 70 3.16 1.85 7.50
C ALA A 70 1.65 2.08 7.46
N SER A 71 1.24 3.30 7.15
CA SER A 71 -0.14 3.63 6.87
C SER A 71 -0.51 3.27 5.42
N GLY A 72 -1.81 3.10 5.17
CA GLY A 72 -2.35 2.92 3.83
C GLY A 72 -2.40 1.47 3.33
N PHE A 73 -2.36 1.34 2.00
CA PHE A 73 -2.57 0.07 1.29
C PHE A 73 -1.39 -0.22 0.35
N ALA A 74 -1.18 -1.50 0.06
CA ALA A 74 -0.14 -1.96 -0.85
C ALA A 74 -0.70 -2.95 -1.87
N CYS A 75 -0.09 -2.97 -3.06
CA CYS A 75 -0.33 -4.02 -4.02
C CYS A 75 0.27 -5.34 -3.53
N ARG A 76 -0.27 -6.47 -4.01
CA ARG A 76 0.20 -7.81 -3.62
C ARG A 76 1.71 -8.00 -3.74
N ALA A 77 2.32 -7.51 -4.82
CA ALA A 77 3.76 -7.66 -5.01
C ALA A 77 4.60 -6.91 -3.96
N CYS A 78 4.12 -5.76 -3.46
CA CYS A 78 4.79 -5.02 -2.41
C CYS A 78 4.65 -5.72 -1.05
N ASN A 79 3.45 -6.25 -0.73
CA ASN A 79 3.25 -7.07 0.46
C ASN A 79 4.11 -8.35 0.42
N ASP A 80 4.05 -9.11 -0.67
CA ASP A 80 4.84 -10.34 -0.85
C ASP A 80 6.36 -10.06 -0.67
N ARG A 81 6.84 -8.87 -1.12
CA ARG A 81 8.22 -8.44 -0.91
C ARG A 81 8.53 -8.11 0.55
N TYR A 82 7.60 -7.45 1.24
CA TYR A 82 7.77 -7.11 2.65
C TYR A 82 7.84 -8.37 3.51
N ASP A 83 6.89 -9.29 3.33
CA ASP A 83 6.82 -10.56 4.06
C ASP A 83 8.09 -11.40 3.84
N ALA A 84 8.59 -11.46 2.61
CA ALA A 84 9.85 -12.16 2.31
C ALA A 84 11.09 -11.54 2.99
N GLN A 85 11.04 -10.25 3.33
CA GLN A 85 12.11 -9.53 4.04
C GLN A 85 11.94 -9.56 5.56
N HIS A 86 10.72 -9.82 6.04
CA HIS A 86 10.35 -9.89 7.44
C HIS A 86 9.62 -11.22 7.65
N PRO A 87 10.29 -12.36 7.43
CA PRO A 87 9.71 -13.65 7.78
C PRO A 87 9.33 -13.58 9.24
N GLU A 88 8.13 -14.06 9.60
CA GLU A 88 7.64 -14.02 10.97
C GLU A 88 8.76 -14.42 11.95
N GLU A 89 9.24 -13.44 12.73
CA GLU A 89 9.90 -13.76 13.98
C GLU A 89 8.77 -14.35 14.82
N ASP A 90 8.90 -15.61 15.24
CA ASP A 90 8.01 -16.23 16.20
C ASP A 90 7.94 -15.31 17.44
N GLU A 91 7.02 -14.35 17.44
CA GLU A 91 6.68 -13.56 18.59
C GLU A 91 6.06 -14.58 19.53
N GLU A 92 6.89 -15.20 20.40
CA GLU A 92 6.44 -16.00 21.50
C GLU A 92 5.41 -15.16 22.25
N VAL A 93 4.13 -15.42 21.96
CA VAL A 93 3.03 -14.88 22.73
C VAL A 93 3.19 -15.50 24.11
N SER A 94 3.90 -14.79 24.98
CA SER A 94 4.07 -15.13 26.39
C SER A 94 2.68 -15.16 27.01
N VAL A 95 2.11 -16.36 27.09
CA VAL A 95 0.84 -16.65 27.77
C VAL A 95 0.89 -16.33 29.28
N ASP A 96 2.05 -15.97 29.83
CA ASP A 96 2.25 -15.61 31.24
C ASP A 96 1.76 -14.19 31.60
N ALA A 97 1.33 -13.36 30.64
CA ALA A 97 0.82 -12.01 30.95
C ALA A 97 -0.64 -11.98 31.46
N MET A 98 -1.32 -13.12 31.55
CA MET A 98 -2.71 -13.21 32.07
C MET A 98 -2.82 -14.08 33.33
N VAL A 99 -2.00 -13.83 34.35
CA VAL A 99 -2.31 -14.29 35.71
C VAL A 99 -2.97 -13.15 36.48
N VAL A 100 -4.31 -13.07 36.40
CA VAL A 100 -5.10 -12.19 37.26
C VAL A 100 -5.07 -12.76 38.67
N THR A 101 -4.23 -12.20 39.55
CA THR A 101 -4.30 -12.51 40.98
C THR A 101 -5.52 -11.81 41.59
N PHE A 102 -6.54 -12.60 41.94
CA PHE A 102 -7.63 -12.17 42.81
C PHE A 102 -7.13 -12.16 44.25
N ASN A 103 -7.27 -11.01 44.93
CA ASN A 103 -6.99 -10.85 46.35
C ASN A 103 -8.23 -10.31 47.07
#